data_AF-A0A831KVU4-F1
#
_entry.id   AF-A0A831KVU4-F1
#
_cell.length_a   1.000
_cell.length_b   1.000
_cell.length_c   1.000
_cell.angle_alpha   90.00
_cell.angle_beta   90.00
_cell.angle_gamma   90.00
#
_symmetry.space_group_name_H-M   'P 1'
#
loop_
_entity.id
_entity.type
_entity.pdbx_description
1 polymer ?
#
loop_
_entity_poly.entity_id
_entity_poly.type
_entity_poly.pdbx_seq_one_letter_code
_entity_poly.pdbx_strand_id
1 'polypeptide(L)'
;PVLEKLEEEVGELRAALDPNEAPERVAEELGDVLFTCVNLARHAGVDPEAALRGANTRFERRFRYIESRLREQGRVPEKAPPEELDALWREAKAEETGATTTGEPGDR
;
A
#
# COMPACT_ATOMS: atom_id res chain seq x y z
N PRO A 1 -2.67 -23.56 6.20
CA PRO A 1 -1.43 -23.59 7.02
C PRO A 1 -0.68 -22.25 7.07
N VAL A 2 -0.08 -21.75 5.98
CA VAL A 2 0.74 -20.51 6.05
C VAL A 2 -0.10 -19.21 6.03
N LEU A 3 -1.25 -19.21 5.34
CA LEU A 3 -2.20 -18.09 5.37
C LEU A 3 -2.91 -18.01 6.73
N GLU A 4 -3.31 -19.14 7.29
CA GLU A 4 -3.86 -19.23 8.65
C GLU A 4 -2.85 -18.69 9.68
N LYS A 5 -1.56 -19.03 9.53
CA LYS A 5 -0.50 -18.48 10.40
C LYS A 5 -0.36 -16.96 10.22
N LEU A 6 -0.48 -16.44 9.00
CA LEU A 6 -0.48 -14.99 8.78
C LEU A 6 -1.66 -14.30 9.47
N GLU A 7 -2.85 -14.91 9.43
CA GLU A 7 -4.03 -14.40 10.14
C GLU A 7 -3.84 -14.42 11.66
N GLU A 8 -3.18 -15.45 12.19
CA GLU A 8 -2.77 -15.55 13.60
C GLU A 8 -1.82 -14.41 14.00
N GLU A 9 -0.69 -14.22 13.28
CA GLU A 9 0.28 -13.15 13.59
C GLU A 9 -0.34 -11.74 13.49
N VAL A 10 -1.25 -11.53 12.53
CA VAL A 10 -1.98 -10.25 12.43
C VAL A 10 -2.91 -10.05 13.63
N GLY A 11 -3.48 -11.13 14.17
CA GLY A 11 -4.25 -11.11 15.41
C GLY A 11 -3.39 -10.73 16.62
N GLU A 12 -2.21 -11.32 16.74
CA GLU A 12 -1.26 -11.01 17.83
C GLU A 12 -0.74 -9.58 17.75
N LEU A 13 -0.38 -9.09 16.55
CA LEU A 13 -0.02 -7.68 16.34
C LEU A 13 -1.16 -6.74 16.72
N ARG A 14 -2.41 -7.10 16.38
CA ARG A 14 -3.58 -6.29 16.76
C ARG A 14 -3.74 -6.19 18.27
N ALA A 15 -3.48 -7.27 19.00
CA ALA A 15 -3.49 -7.27 20.46
C ALA A 15 -2.34 -6.41 21.02
N ALA A 16 -1.13 -6.53 20.48
CA ALA A 16 0.03 -5.75 20.90
C ALA A 16 -0.11 -4.23 20.66
N LEU A 17 -0.97 -3.81 19.73
CA LEU A 17 -1.29 -2.39 19.50
C LEU A 17 -2.22 -1.79 20.56
N ASP A 18 -2.73 -2.57 21.52
CA ASP A 18 -3.48 -2.03 22.65
C ASP A 18 -2.55 -1.12 23.50
N PRO A 19 -2.97 0.12 23.84
CA PRO A 19 -2.16 1.03 24.64
C PRO A 19 -1.78 0.51 26.04
N ASN A 20 -2.45 -0.54 26.53
CA ASN A 20 -2.17 -1.17 27.82
C ASN A 20 -1.09 -2.26 27.73
N GLU A 21 -0.68 -2.66 26.53
CA GLU A 21 0.39 -3.65 26.31
C GLU A 21 1.78 -3.01 26.34
N ALA A 22 2.80 -3.84 26.56
CA ALA A 22 4.19 -3.41 26.54
C ALA A 22 4.61 -2.96 25.13
N PRO A 23 5.17 -1.75 24.93
CA PRO A 23 5.57 -1.25 23.61
C PRO A 23 6.50 -2.19 22.82
N GLU A 24 7.30 -2.97 23.52
CA GLU A 24 8.21 -3.96 22.94
C GLU A 24 7.47 -5.07 22.18
N ARG A 25 6.24 -5.41 22.60
CA ARG A 25 5.40 -6.42 21.95
C ARG A 25 5.05 -6.02 20.52
N VAL A 26 4.84 -4.74 20.25
CA VAL A 26 4.53 -4.28 18.88
C VAL A 26 5.66 -4.64 17.91
N ALA A 27 6.91 -4.47 18.33
CA ALA A 27 8.06 -4.77 17.49
C ALA A 27 8.25 -6.28 17.27
N GLU A 28 8.01 -7.08 18.31
CA GLU A 28 8.01 -8.55 18.25
C GLU A 28 6.97 -9.06 17.25
N GLU A 29 5.70 -8.71 17.46
CA GLU A 29 4.59 -9.20 16.63
C GLU A 29 4.66 -8.67 15.19
N LEU A 30 5.14 -7.44 14.99
CA LEU A 30 5.39 -6.92 13.64
C LEU A 30 6.48 -7.73 12.92
N GLY A 31 7.51 -8.16 13.65
CA GLY A 31 8.54 -9.05 13.14
C GLY A 31 7.97 -10.39 12.66
N ASP A 32 7.06 -10.98 13.42
CA ASP A 32 6.43 -12.25 13.08
C ASP A 32 5.48 -12.14 11.88
N VAL A 33 4.73 -11.05 11.75
CA VAL A 33 3.95 -10.74 10.53
C VAL A 33 4.87 -10.66 9.31
N LEU A 34 5.99 -9.92 9.40
CA LEU A 34 6.93 -9.78 8.29
C LEU A 34 7.58 -11.12 7.93
N PHE A 35 8.02 -11.89 8.93
CA PHE A 35 8.61 -13.22 8.72
C PHE A 35 7.62 -14.19 8.06
N THR A 36 6.36 -14.17 8.50
CA THR A 36 5.30 -15.01 7.94
C THR A 36 4.96 -14.60 6.51
N CYS A 37 4.97 -13.31 6.17
CA CYS A 37 4.85 -12.84 4.79
C CYS A 37 5.97 -13.39 3.88
N VAL A 38 7.21 -13.40 4.37
CA VAL A 38 8.35 -13.96 3.64
C VAL A 38 8.18 -15.48 3.44
N ASN A 39 7.69 -16.19 4.45
CA ASN A 39 7.42 -17.63 4.32
C ASN A 39 6.25 -17.93 3.38
N LEU A 40 5.19 -17.11 3.39
CA LEU A 40 4.10 -17.20 2.43
C LEU A 40 4.61 -17.05 0.99
N ALA A 41 5.47 -16.06 0.74
CA ALA A 41 6.08 -15.86 -0.59
C ALA A 41 6.86 -17.11 -1.04
N ARG A 42 7.68 -17.70 -0.16
CA ARG A 42 8.42 -18.93 -0.45
C ARG A 42 7.50 -20.10 -0.78
N HIS A 43 6.42 -20.30 -0.02
CA HIS A 43 5.44 -21.35 -0.28
C HIS A 43 4.71 -21.14 -1.61
N ALA A 44 4.52 -19.89 -2.03
CA ALA A 44 3.92 -19.55 -3.32
C ALA A 44 4.90 -19.60 -4.51
N GLY A 45 6.17 -19.95 -4.29
CA GLY A 45 7.20 -19.93 -5.34
C GLY A 45 7.58 -18.53 -5.80
N VAL A 46 7.35 -17.52 -4.96
CA VAL A 46 7.63 -16.10 -5.23
C VAL A 46 8.87 -15.67 -4.46
N ASP A 47 9.76 -14.92 -5.13
CA ASP A 47 10.87 -14.25 -4.45
C ASP A 47 10.33 -13.03 -3.65
N PRO A 48 10.45 -13.04 -2.31
CA PRO A 48 9.88 -12.00 -1.46
C PRO A 48 10.53 -10.63 -1.68
N GLU A 49 11.83 -10.56 -1.95
CA GLU A 49 12.54 -9.31 -2.20
C GLU A 49 12.09 -8.69 -3.53
N ALA A 50 11.99 -9.50 -4.59
CA ALA A 50 11.50 -9.06 -5.88
C ALA A 50 10.03 -8.60 -5.81
N ALA A 51 9.19 -9.32 -5.06
CA ALA A 51 7.79 -8.94 -4.83
C ALA A 51 7.66 -7.59 -4.12
N LEU A 52 8.43 -7.38 -3.04
CA LEU A 52 8.47 -6.13 -2.30
C LEU A 52 9.01 -4.98 -3.16
N ARG A 53 10.08 -5.21 -3.91
CA ARG A 53 10.64 -4.22 -4.86
C ARG A 53 9.58 -3.80 -5.89
N GLY A 54 8.84 -4.75 -6.44
CA GLY A 54 7.74 -4.47 -7.36
C GLY A 54 6.62 -3.64 -6.72
N ALA A 55 6.27 -3.90 -5.45
CA ALA A 55 5.31 -3.10 -4.70
C ALA A 55 5.81 -1.66 -4.49
N ASN A 56 7.07 -1.48 -4.08
CA ASN A 56 7.68 -0.17 -3.89
C ASN A 56 7.73 0.64 -5.19
N THR A 57 8.08 0.02 -6.32
CA THR A 57 8.06 0.70 -7.62
C THR A 57 6.65 1.17 -8.02
N ARG A 58 5.59 0.39 -7.74
CA ARG A 58 4.20 0.84 -7.98
C ARG A 58 3.81 2.00 -7.06
N PHE A 59 4.19 1.92 -5.78
CA PHE A 59 3.95 3.01 -4.84
C PHE A 59 4.61 4.31 -5.30
N GLU A 60 5.89 4.24 -5.66
CA GLU A 60 6.67 5.39 -6.12
C GLU A 60 6.07 6.02 -7.38
N ARG A 61 5.67 5.21 -8.37
CA ARG A 61 5.02 5.72 -9.60
C ARG A 61 3.72 6.46 -9.30
N ARG A 62 2.86 5.89 -8.46
CA ARG A 62 1.59 6.52 -8.07
C ARG A 62 1.81 7.77 -7.25
N PHE A 63 2.79 7.76 -6.35
CA PHE A 63 3.09 8.93 -5.54
C PHE A 63 3.63 10.08 -6.40
N ARG A 64 4.53 9.81 -7.36
CA ARG A 64 5.00 10.83 -8.31
C ARG A 64 3.87 11.42 -9.16
N TYR A 65 2.87 10.61 -9.51
CA TYR A 65 1.66 11.09 -10.19
C TYR A 65 0.92 12.11 -9.30
N ILE A 66 0.63 11.74 -8.05
CA ILE A 66 -0.01 12.63 -7.07
C ILE A 66 0.78 13.94 -6.92
N GLU A 67 2.10 13.87 -6.77
CA GLU A 67 2.98 15.04 -6.69
C GLU A 67 2.86 15.94 -7.93
N SER A 68 2.81 15.36 -9.13
CA SER A 68 2.65 16.14 -10.38
C SER A 68 1.32 16.89 -10.39
N ARG A 69 0.22 16.21 -10.06
CA ARG A 69 -1.14 16.78 -10.10
C ARG A 69 -1.32 17.90 -9.08
N LEU A 70 -0.76 17.74 -7.89
CA LEU A 70 -0.79 18.81 -6.88
C LEU A 70 0.12 19.97 -7.26
N ARG A 71 1.29 19.69 -7.87
CA ARG A 71 2.22 20.73 -8.34
C ARG A 71 1.63 21.58 -9.45
N GLU A 72 0.84 21.00 -10.36
CA GLU A 72 0.07 21.73 -11.39
C GLU A 72 -0.86 22.79 -10.77
N GLN A 73 -1.32 22.57 -9.52
CA GLN A 73 -2.16 23.48 -8.76
C GLN A 73 -1.36 24.38 -7.79
N GLY A 74 -0.03 24.33 -7.82
CA GLY A 74 0.83 25.06 -6.87
C GLY A 74 0.77 24.53 -5.43
N ARG A 75 0.38 23.26 -5.24
CA ARG A 75 0.19 22.62 -3.93
C ARG A 75 1.20 21.48 -3.72
N VAL A 76 1.27 21.01 -2.47
CA VAL A 76 2.16 19.91 -2.05
C VAL A 76 1.35 18.82 -1.30
N PRO A 77 1.74 17.53 -1.40
CA PRO A 77 0.99 16.42 -0.79
C PRO A 77 0.76 16.57 0.71
N GLU A 78 1.73 17.11 1.44
CA GLU A 78 1.69 17.27 2.91
C GLU A 78 0.58 18.22 3.37
N LYS A 79 0.06 19.05 2.47
CA LYS A 79 -1.04 20.00 2.72
C LYS A 79 -2.34 19.57 2.05
N ALA A 80 -2.37 18.44 1.36
CA ALA A 80 -3.58 17.91 0.75
C ALA A 80 -4.38 17.10 1.79
N PRO A 81 -5.72 17.21 1.81
CA PRO A 81 -6.56 16.33 2.61
C PRO A 81 -6.35 14.85 2.23
N PRO A 82 -6.42 13.92 3.19
CA PRO A 82 -6.28 12.48 2.91
C PRO A 82 -7.24 11.97 1.83
N GLU A 83 -8.46 12.51 1.78
CA GLU A 83 -9.49 12.12 0.82
C GLU A 83 -9.10 12.52 -0.62
N GLU A 84 -8.39 13.63 -0.77
CA GLU A 84 -7.87 14.08 -2.06
C GLU A 84 -6.68 13.22 -2.50
N LEU A 85 -5.77 12.90 -1.58
CA LEU A 85 -4.66 11.96 -1.85
C LEU A 85 -5.19 10.60 -2.28
N ASP A 86 -6.25 10.09 -1.64
CA ASP A 86 -6.92 8.86 -2.02
C ASP A 86 -7.57 8.94 -3.41
N ALA A 87 -8.17 10.07 -3.76
CA ALA A 87 -8.76 10.28 -5.08
C ALA A 87 -7.67 10.28 -6.18
N LEU A 88 -6.60 11.04 -5.98
CA LEU A 88 -5.45 11.09 -6.89
C LEU A 88 -4.73 9.73 -6.97
N TRP A 89 -4.70 8.96 -5.89
CA TRP A 89 -4.17 7.61 -5.89
C TRP A 89 -4.99 6.65 -6.77
N ARG A 90 -6.34 6.76 -6.73
CA ARG A 90 -7.22 5.99 -7.61
C ARG A 90 -7.04 6.40 -9.07
N GLU A 91 -6.90 7.68 -9.35
CA GLU A 91 -6.58 8.21 -10.69
C GLU A 91 -5.26 7.62 -11.20
N ALA A 92 -4.18 7.70 -10.39
CA ALA A 92 -2.88 7.12 -10.74
C ALA A 92 -2.95 5.62 -11.04
N LYS A 93 -3.73 4.86 -10.27
CA LYS A 93 -3.93 3.43 -10.51
C LYS A 93 -4.67 3.17 -11.82
N ALA A 94 -5.66 3.98 -12.17
CA ALA A 94 -6.41 3.84 -13.42
C ALA A 94 -5.52 4.07 -14.64
N GLU A 95 -4.68 5.12 -14.61
CA GLU A 95 -3.69 5.44 -15.64
C GLU A 95 -2.68 4.29 -15.87
N GLU A 96 -2.18 3.65 -14.81
CA GLU A 96 -1.29 2.48 -14.92
C GLU A 96 -1.95 1.27 -15.59
N THR A 97 -3.25 1.08 -15.36
CA THR A 97 -4.02 -0.08 -15.86
C THR A 97 -4.60 0.14 -17.25
N GLY A 98 -4.42 1.31 -17.86
CA GLY A 98 -5.04 1.66 -19.14
C GLY A 98 -6.57 1.69 -19.09
N ALA A 99 -7.15 1.84 -17.89
CA ALA A 99 -8.58 2.05 -17.71
C ALA A 99 -8.91 3.50 -18.06
N THR A 100 -8.71 3.85 -19.34
CA THR A 100 -9.14 5.14 -19.87
C THR A 100 -10.65 5.17 -19.83
N THR A 101 -11.20 5.99 -18.93
CA THR A 101 -12.56 6.51 -19.10
C THR A 101 -12.53 7.37 -20.35
N THR A 102 -12.74 6.77 -21.51
CA THR A 102 -13.10 7.48 -22.75
C THR A 102 -14.49 8.07 -22.54
N GLY A 103 -14.54 9.21 -21.86
CA GLY A 103 -15.63 10.17 -22.01
C GLY A 103 -15.19 11.17 -23.05
N GLU A 104 -15.43 10.87 -24.34
CA GLU A 104 -15.29 11.88 -25.39
C GLU A 104 -16.21 13.07 -25.11
N PRO A 105 -15.72 14.31 -25.21
CA PRO A 105 -16.56 15.49 -25.28
C PRO A 105 -16.91 15.78 -26.76
N GLY A 106 -18.21 15.85 -27.05
CA GLY A 106 -18.71 16.74 -28.11
C GLY A 106 -19.43 16.11 -29.30
N ASP A 107 -20.57 16.73 -29.58
CA ASP A 107 -21.10 17.05 -30.92
C ASP A 107 -22.07 16.05 -31.58
N ARG A 108 -23.34 16.14 -31.17
CA ARG A 108 -24.45 16.42 -32.07
C ARG A 108 -25.66 17.00 -31.33
#